data_AF-A0A2G8SK91-F1
#
_entry.id   AF-A0A2G8SK91-F1
#
_cell.length_a   1.000
_cell.length_b   1.000
_cell.length_c   1.000
_cell.angle_alpha   90.00
_cell.angle_beta   90.00
_cell.angle_gamma   90.00
#
_symmetry.space_group_name_H-M   'P 1'
#
loop_
_entity.id
_entity.type
_entity.pdbx_description
1 polymer ?
#
loop_
_entity_poly.entity_id
_entity_poly.type
_entity_poly.pdbx_seq_one_letter_code
_entity_poly.pdbx_strand_id
1 'polypeptide(L)'
;MEVPRDNRTACEWQSFITDQTSMVSKFTAAMAKMAVLGQDPKTLIDCSEVIPTPAVATSQTAHLPAGKNLTDIEASCNTTPFPTISADPGPETSIPPVPDT
;
A
#
# COMPACT_ATOMS: atom_id res chain seq x y z
N MET A 1 -0.68 10.96 -12.45
CA MET A 1 -1.77 10.32 -11.68
C MET A 1 -2.50 9.32 -12.59
N GLU A 2 -1.74 8.33 -13.08
CA GLU A 2 -2.15 7.44 -14.20
C GLU A 2 -2.46 6.03 -13.70
N VAL A 3 -1.55 5.42 -12.94
CA VAL A 3 -1.69 4.06 -12.37
C VAL A 3 -2.98 3.82 -11.57
N PRO A 4 -3.43 4.67 -10.63
CA PRO A 4 -4.68 4.43 -9.89
C PRO A 4 -5.95 4.53 -10.75
N ARG A 5 -5.87 5.14 -11.94
CA ARG A 5 -7.04 5.39 -12.81
C ARG A 5 -7.05 4.59 -14.10
N ASP A 6 -5.94 3.95 -14.46
CA ASP A 6 -5.87 3.10 -15.65
C ASP A 6 -6.67 1.80 -15.43
N ASN A 7 -7.52 1.44 -16.40
CA ASN A 7 -8.40 0.27 -16.30
C ASN A 7 -7.64 -1.05 -16.08
N ARG A 8 -6.35 -1.13 -16.44
CA ARG A 8 -5.50 -2.31 -16.23
C ARG A 8 -5.06 -2.46 -14.77
N THR A 9 -5.02 -1.37 -14.01
CA THR A 9 -4.40 -1.32 -12.67
C THR A 9 -5.32 -0.80 -11.57
N ALA A 10 -6.40 -0.08 -11.91
CA ALA A 10 -7.27 0.59 -10.94
C ALA A 10 -7.86 -0.37 -9.90
N CYS A 11 -8.26 -1.58 -10.31
CA CYS A 11 -8.85 -2.55 -9.38
C CYS A 11 -7.82 -3.16 -8.44
N GLU A 12 -6.62 -3.47 -8.93
CA GLU A 12 -5.53 -3.93 -8.07
C GLU A 12 -5.14 -2.82 -7.08
N TRP A 13 -5.02 -1.57 -7.56
CA TRP A 13 -4.74 -0.41 -6.72
C TRP A 13 -5.78 -0.26 -5.60
N GLN A 14 -7.07 -0.34 -5.92
CA GLN A 14 -8.15 -0.25 -4.94
C GLN A 14 -8.18 -1.43 -3.97
N SER A 15 -7.75 -2.63 -4.41
CA SER A 15 -7.81 -3.84 -3.60
C SER A 15 -7.00 -3.75 -2.30
N PHE A 16 -5.95 -2.92 -2.26
CA PHE A 16 -5.10 -2.78 -1.07
C PHE A 16 -5.70 -1.96 0.06
N ILE A 17 -6.77 -1.18 -0.17
CA ILE A 17 -7.31 -0.22 0.81
C ILE A 17 -7.78 -0.90 2.10
N THR A 18 -8.34 -2.10 2.00
CA THR A 18 -8.90 -2.87 3.13
C THR A 18 -8.20 -4.20 3.36
N ASP A 19 -7.08 -4.45 2.68
CA ASP A 19 -6.38 -5.74 2.71
C ASP A 19 -4.87 -5.53 2.87
N GLN A 20 -4.48 -5.18 4.09
CA GLN A 20 -3.08 -5.04 4.50
C GLN A 20 -2.26 -6.32 4.26
N THR A 21 -2.88 -7.50 4.44
CA THR A 21 -2.20 -8.79 4.25
C THR A 21 -1.84 -8.99 2.77
N SER A 22 -2.79 -8.75 1.86
CA SER A 22 -2.56 -8.80 0.42
C SER A 22 -1.50 -7.78 -0.01
N MET A 23 -1.59 -6.54 0.48
CA MET A 23 -0.60 -5.50 0.19
C MET A 23 0.82 -5.94 0.60
N VAL A 24 1.00 -6.40 1.84
CA VAL A 24 2.31 -6.84 2.35
C VAL A 24 2.83 -8.05 1.57
N SER A 25 2.01 -9.07 1.35
CA SER A 25 2.43 -10.30 0.65
C SER A 25 2.86 -10.02 -0.80
N LYS A 26 2.11 -9.19 -1.53
CA LYS A 26 2.44 -8.80 -2.91
C LYS A 26 3.66 -7.90 -2.96
N PHE A 27 3.82 -6.99 -1.99
CA PHE A 27 5.04 -6.20 -1.87
C PHE A 27 6.27 -7.08 -1.63
N THR A 28 6.21 -8.03 -0.69
CA THR A 28 7.30 -8.99 -0.41
C THR A 28 7.68 -9.78 -1.67
N ALA A 29 6.68 -10.30 -2.41
CA ALA A 29 6.94 -11.03 -3.64
C ALA A 29 7.58 -10.15 -4.74
N ALA A 30 7.09 -8.93 -4.91
CA ALA A 30 7.63 -7.99 -5.89
C ALA A 30 9.08 -7.59 -5.56
N MET A 31 9.37 -7.30 -4.28
CA MET A 31 10.70 -6.93 -3.82
C MET A 31 11.69 -8.11 -3.87
N ALA A 32 11.25 -9.32 -3.53
CA ALA A 32 12.07 -10.53 -3.66
C ALA A 32 12.52 -10.74 -5.11
N LYS A 33 11.62 -10.51 -6.08
CA LYS A 33 11.97 -10.58 -7.51
C LYS A 33 12.86 -9.42 -7.95
N MET A 34 12.59 -8.21 -7.49
CA MET A 34 13.34 -7.01 -7.88
C MET A 34 14.79 -7.04 -7.37
N ALA A 35 15.01 -7.54 -6.14
CA ALA A 35 16.31 -7.57 -5.49
C ALA A 35 17.34 -8.46 -6.20
N VAL A 36 16.91 -9.38 -7.07
CA VAL A 36 17.76 -10.36 -7.75
C VAL A 36 17.79 -10.17 -9.27
N LEU A 37 17.34 -9.01 -9.79
CA LEU A 37 17.42 -8.72 -11.22
C LEU A 37 18.88 -8.80 -11.71
N GLY A 38 19.14 -9.63 -12.71
CA GLY A 38 20.48 -9.87 -13.25
C GLY A 38 21.30 -10.93 -12.53
N GLN A 39 20.75 -11.60 -11.51
CA GLN A 39 21.36 -12.73 -10.80
C GLN A 39 20.55 -14.01 -11.02
N ASP A 40 21.18 -15.18 -10.85
CA ASP A 40 20.44 -16.44 -10.67
C ASP A 40 20.16 -16.64 -9.16
N PRO A 41 18.89 -16.56 -8.71
CA PRO A 41 18.57 -16.74 -7.29
C PRO A 41 19.02 -18.09 -6.73
N LYS A 42 19.19 -19.11 -7.58
CA LYS A 42 19.67 -20.45 -7.15
C LYS A 42 21.14 -20.47 -6.74
N THR A 43 21.91 -19.45 -7.14
CA THR A 43 23.32 -19.33 -6.78
C THR A 43 23.55 -18.38 -5.60
N LEU A 44 22.48 -17.81 -5.03
CA LEU A 44 22.56 -16.92 -3.88
C LEU A 44 22.34 -17.68 -2.58
N ILE A 45 22.98 -17.22 -1.51
CA ILE A 45 22.74 -17.71 -0.15
C ILE A 45 21.53 -16.96 0.41
N ASP A 46 20.60 -17.70 1.01
CA ASP A 46 19.49 -17.10 1.76
C ASP A 46 20.02 -16.60 3.11
N CYS A 47 20.06 -15.28 3.26
CA CYS A 47 20.44 -14.60 4.50
C CYS A 47 19.24 -13.88 5.14
N SER A 48 18.00 -14.25 4.80
CA SER A 48 16.80 -13.54 5.26
C SER A 48 16.64 -13.58 6.78
N GLU A 49 17.28 -14.51 7.48
CA GLU A 49 17.24 -14.66 8.94
C GLU A 49 17.86 -13.49 9.71
N VAL A 50 18.75 -12.71 9.07
CA VAL A 50 19.35 -11.52 9.70
C VAL A 50 18.53 -10.26 9.49
N ILE A 51 17.46 -10.33 8.69
CA ILE A 51 16.54 -9.20 8.48
C ILE A 51 15.72 -9.03 9.76
N PRO A 52 15.70 -7.83 10.37
CA PRO A 52 14.90 -7.58 11.56
C PRO A 52 13.41 -7.86 11.31
N THR A 53 12.74 -8.42 12.32
CA THR A 53 11.29 -8.61 12.28
C THR A 53 10.59 -7.25 12.10
N PRO A 54 9.69 -7.09 11.12
CA PRO A 54 9.01 -5.82 10.89
C PRO A 54 8.07 -5.47 12.05
N ALA A 55 7.89 -4.18 12.31
CA ALA A 55 6.88 -3.69 13.23
C ALA A 55 5.47 -4.08 12.74
N VAL A 56 4.58 -4.36 13.69
CA VAL A 56 3.19 -4.72 13.37
C VAL A 56 2.44 -3.48 12.90
N ALA A 57 1.61 -3.63 11.86
CA ALA A 57 0.74 -2.55 11.40
C ALA A 57 -0.23 -2.12 12.51
N THR A 58 -0.34 -0.81 12.71
CA THR A 58 -1.26 -0.22 13.71
C THR A 58 -2.73 -0.32 13.29
N SER A 59 -2.99 -0.48 11.99
CA SER A 59 -4.31 -0.74 11.42
C SER A 59 -4.21 -1.74 10.27
N GLN A 60 -5.27 -2.52 10.08
CA GLN A 60 -5.42 -3.43 8.94
C GLN A 60 -6.23 -2.82 7.78
N THR A 61 -6.88 -1.68 8.04
CA THR A 61 -7.73 -0.96 7.07
C THR A 61 -7.33 0.50 7.02
N ALA A 62 -7.30 1.08 5.83
CA ALA A 62 -7.06 2.50 5.66
C ALA A 62 -8.21 3.36 6.20
N HIS A 63 -7.87 4.58 6.61
CA HIS A 63 -8.79 5.65 6.94
C HIS A 63 -8.46 6.88 6.10
N LEU A 64 -9.46 7.73 5.88
CA LEU A 64 -9.27 9.03 5.23
C LEU A 64 -8.67 10.01 6.24
N PRO A 65 -7.76 10.90 5.81
CA PRO A 65 -7.27 11.97 6.67
C PRO A 65 -8.40 12.90 7.14
N ALA A 66 -8.20 13.55 8.28
CA ALA A 66 -9.13 14.55 8.79
C ALA A 66 -9.44 15.63 7.73
N GLY A 67 -10.69 16.08 7.66
CA GLY A 67 -11.17 17.01 6.64
C GLY A 67 -11.42 16.40 5.25
N LYS A 68 -11.11 15.12 5.01
CA LYS A 68 -11.50 14.39 3.80
C LYS A 68 -12.69 13.47 4.06
N ASN A 69 -13.41 13.12 3.00
CA ASN A 69 -14.52 12.18 3.05
C ASN A 69 -14.66 11.42 1.72
N LEU A 70 -15.62 10.49 1.64
CA LEU A 70 -15.79 9.62 0.47
C LEU A 70 -16.15 10.39 -0.82
N THR A 71 -16.67 11.62 -0.75
CA THR A 71 -16.93 12.44 -1.94
C THR A 71 -15.66 12.98 -2.58
N ASP A 72 -14.53 12.95 -1.88
CA ASP A 72 -13.23 13.38 -2.39
C ASP A 72 -12.55 12.28 -3.23
N ILE A 73 -13.16 11.10 -3.33
CA ILE A 73 -12.60 9.93 -3.99
C ILE A 73 -12.95 9.89 -5.48
N GLU A 74 -11.92 9.80 -6.30
CA GLU A 74 -12.03 9.57 -7.74
C GLU A 74 -11.87 8.07 -8.06
N ALA A 75 -12.90 7.29 -7.71
CA ALA A 75 -12.90 5.84 -7.90
C ALA A 75 -12.83 5.47 -9.39
N SER A 76 -12.00 4.47 -9.72
CA SER A 76 -11.74 4.07 -11.11
C SER A 76 -11.82 2.56 -11.36
N CYS A 77 -12.04 1.74 -10.33
CA CYS A 77 -12.29 0.31 -10.52
C CYS A 77 -13.74 0.07 -10.91
N ASN A 78 -13.96 -0.47 -12.12
CA ASN A 78 -15.30 -0.71 -12.66
C ASN A 78 -15.96 -2.00 -12.12
N THR A 79 -15.17 -2.94 -11.60
CA THR A 79 -15.68 -4.24 -11.14
C THR A 79 -16.06 -4.25 -9.66
N THR A 80 -15.43 -3.38 -8.88
CA THR A 80 -15.55 -3.36 -7.42
C THR A 80 -15.76 -1.92 -6.96
N PRO A 81 -16.88 -1.60 -6.28
CA PRO A 81 -17.09 -0.28 -5.70
C PRO A 81 -15.98 0.09 -4.71
N PHE A 82 -15.70 1.39 -4.58
CA PHE A 82 -14.76 1.87 -3.57
C PHE A 82 -15.26 1.47 -2.15
N PRO A 83 -14.39 0.96 -1.27
CA PRO A 83 -14.81 0.49 0.05
C PRO A 83 -15.23 1.65 0.96
N THR A 84 -16.19 1.37 1.85
CA THR A 84 -16.56 2.32 2.91
C THR A 84 -15.47 2.33 3.99
N ILE A 85 -14.81 3.47 4.16
CA ILE A 85 -13.78 3.71 5.18
C ILE A 85 -14.09 4.97 5.98
N SER A 86 -13.67 5.02 7.24
CA SER A 86 -13.85 6.18 8.11
C SER A 86 -12.86 7.29 7.79
N ALA A 87 -13.22 8.52 8.12
CA ALA A 87 -12.28 9.64 8.18
C ALA A 87 -11.83 9.90 9.62
N ASP A 88 -10.61 10.36 9.79
CA ASP A 88 -10.13 10.83 11.09
C ASP A 88 -10.95 12.04 11.56
N PRO A 89 -11.20 12.16 12.88
CA PRO A 89 -11.94 13.29 13.41
C PRO A 89 -11.12 14.58 13.35
N GLY A 90 -11.81 15.71 13.16
CA GLY A 90 -11.22 17.05 13.26
C GLY A 90 -11.04 17.75 11.91
N PRO A 91 -10.47 18.97 11.92
CA PRO A 91 -10.17 19.72 10.70
C PRO A 91 -8.99 19.11 9.93
N GLU A 92 -8.83 19.51 8.68
CA GLU A 92 -7.67 19.13 7.85
C GLU A 92 -6.35 19.51 8.53
N THR A 93 -5.40 18.57 8.49
CA THR A 93 -4.08 18.72 9.10
C THR A 93 -3.00 18.73 8.02
N SER A 94 -1.89 19.43 8.28
CA SER A 94 -0.71 19.35 7.43
C SER A 94 0.09 18.08 7.74
N ILE A 95 0.56 17.40 6.69
CA ILE A 95 1.52 16.31 6.85
C ILE A 95 2.85 16.89 7.35
N PRO A 96 3.41 16.40 8.48
CA PRO A 96 4.70 16.84 8.97
C PRO A 96 5.83 16.50 7.99
N PRO A 97 6.89 17.31 7.91
CA PRO A 97 8.10 16.94 7.18
C PRO A 97 8.72 15.67 7.77
N VAL A 98 9.32 14.85 6.91
CA VAL A 98 10.11 13.70 7.34
C VAL A 98 11.41 14.23 7.97
N PRO A 99 11.80 13.78 9.18
CA PRO A 99 13.08 14.13 9.77
C PRO A 99 14.24 13.66 8.90
N ASP A 100 15.31 14.45 8.80
CA ASP A 100 16.49 14.12 7.98
C ASP A 100 17.35 12.98 8.57
N THR A 101 16.99 12.44 9.74
CA THR A 101 17.81 11.53 10.54
C THR A 101 16.99 10.46 11.25
#